data_AF-A0A7V4Y363-F1
#
_entry.id   AF-A0A7V4Y363-F1
#
_cell.length_a   1.000
_cell.length_b   1.000
_cell.length_c   1.000
_cell.angle_alpha   90.00
_cell.angle_beta   90.00
_cell.angle_gamma   90.00
#
_symmetry.space_group_name_H-M   'P 1'
#
loop_
_entity.id
_entity.type
_entity.pdbx_description
1 polymer ?
#
loop_
_entity_poly.entity_id
_entity_poly.type
_entity_poly.pdbx_seq_one_letter_code
_entity_poly.pdbx_strand_id
1 'polypeptide(L)'
;MNRLAVCQGCLEKQRIIDQLLEENHRLKQQLRYRQRKSEEGFFGSSTPSSKIPVKANTPQQNRNRKGGARPDHVGHGRSSVDAASADRIEEIDIDETCPICGTVLQDKGYEERSVIDSRPIRAERELRPTVIARKISFGSQSDAGASTREVLMSLVYAMKKCFPDP
;
A
#
# COMPACT_ATOMS: atom_id res chain seq x y z
N MET A 1 -7.81 -18.95 56.19
CA MET A 1 -7.08 -17.90 55.43
C MET A 1 -5.63 -17.94 55.89
N ASN A 2 -4.75 -18.56 55.10
CA ASN A 2 -3.36 -18.78 55.50
C ASN A 2 -2.55 -17.51 55.22
N ARG A 3 -2.26 -16.72 56.26
CA ARG A 3 -1.32 -15.59 56.15
C ARG A 3 0.09 -16.17 56.06
N LEU A 4 0.61 -16.28 54.84
CA LEU A 4 2.05 -16.51 54.63
C LEU A 4 2.79 -15.27 55.14
N ALA A 5 3.37 -15.37 56.32
CA ALA A 5 4.31 -14.38 56.83
C ALA A 5 5.57 -14.45 55.95
N VAL A 6 5.69 -13.53 54.99
CA VAL A 6 6.88 -13.42 54.15
C VAL A 6 7.99 -12.85 55.02
N CYS A 7 9.00 -13.66 55.35
CA CYS A 7 10.19 -13.15 56.04
C CYS A 7 10.99 -12.24 55.10
N GLN A 8 11.79 -11.34 55.66
CA GLN A 8 12.54 -10.32 54.91
C GLN A 8 13.44 -10.94 53.83
N GLY A 9 14.05 -12.10 54.12
CA GLY A 9 14.84 -12.85 53.15
C GLY A 9 14.03 -13.50 52.01
N CYS A 10 12.77 -13.87 52.24
CA CYS A 10 11.89 -14.34 51.17
C CYS A 10 11.49 -13.19 50.22
N LEU A 11 11.30 -11.98 50.76
CA LEU A 11 11.02 -10.79 49.94
C LEU A 11 12.23 -10.39 49.08
N GLU A 12 13.43 -10.43 49.63
CA GLU A 12 14.67 -10.17 48.88
C GLU A 12 14.89 -11.19 47.76
N LYS A 13 14.66 -12.49 48.05
CA LYS A 13 14.69 -13.53 47.02
C LYS A 13 13.66 -13.28 45.93
N GLN A 14 12.43 -12.88 46.30
CA GLN A 14 11.39 -12.59 45.31
C GLN A 14 11.77 -11.40 44.42
N ARG A 15 12.33 -10.33 44.99
CA ARG A 15 12.83 -9.17 44.21
C ARG A 15 13.91 -9.55 43.21
N ILE A 16 14.84 -10.43 43.62
CA ILE A 16 15.89 -10.94 42.73
C ILE A 16 15.29 -11.81 41.63
N ILE A 17 14.32 -12.67 41.95
CA ILE A 17 13.62 -13.49 40.96
C ILE A 17 12.93 -12.60 39.92
N ASP A 18 12.21 -11.57 40.37
CA ASP A 18 11.50 -10.65 39.48
C ASP A 18 12.48 -9.89 38.57
N GLN A 19 13.59 -9.38 39.11
CA GLN A 19 14.66 -8.76 38.33
C GLN A 19 15.26 -9.73 37.29
N LEU A 20 15.60 -10.96 37.70
CA LEU A 20 16.18 -11.95 36.80
C LEU A 20 15.20 -12.37 35.70
N LEU A 21 13.90 -12.40 35.98
CA LEU A 21 12.86 -12.69 34.99
C LEU A 21 12.71 -11.56 33.97
N GLU A 22 12.71 -10.30 34.42
CA GLU A 22 12.73 -9.12 33.53
C GLU A 22 13.98 -9.11 32.65
N GLU A 23 15.15 -9.35 33.24
CA GLU A 23 16.43 -9.42 32.54
C GLU A 23 16.41 -10.53 31.47
N ASN A 24 15.91 -11.73 31.83
CA ASN A 24 15.74 -12.84 30.89
C ASN A 24 14.80 -12.49 29.75
N HIS A 25 13.68 -11.84 30.06
CA HIS A 25 12.71 -11.42 29.05
C HIS A 25 13.35 -10.44 28.06
N ARG A 26 14.06 -9.43 28.57
CA ARG A 26 14.80 -8.44 27.78
C ARG A 26 15.85 -9.09 26.89
N LEU A 27 16.69 -9.96 27.45
CA LEU A 27 17.75 -10.65 26.71
C LEU A 27 17.17 -11.56 25.62
N LYS A 28 16.10 -12.31 25.91
CA LYS A 28 15.41 -13.13 24.91
C LYS A 28 14.83 -12.30 23.78
N GLN A 29 14.24 -11.13 24.07
CA GLN A 29 13.75 -10.22 23.03
C GLN A 29 14.89 -9.70 22.15
N GLN A 30 16.01 -9.26 22.75
CA GLN A 30 17.18 -8.79 22.01
C GLN A 30 17.78 -9.88 21.11
N LEU A 31 17.90 -11.11 21.62
CA LEU A 31 18.37 -12.26 20.84
C LEU A 31 17.45 -12.55 19.66
N ARG A 32 16.12 -12.58 19.87
CA ARG A 32 15.15 -12.77 18.78
C ARG A 32 15.23 -11.67 17.72
N TYR A 33 15.46 -10.42 18.12
CA TYR A 33 15.62 -9.32 17.16
C TYR A 33 16.91 -9.48 16.35
N ARG A 34 18.03 -9.82 17.00
CA ARG A 34 19.33 -10.04 16.33
C ARG A 34 19.29 -11.28 15.42
N GLN A 35 18.69 -12.38 15.86
CA GLN A 35 18.49 -13.59 15.05
C GLN A 35 17.66 -13.29 13.80
N ARG A 36 16.51 -12.62 13.94
CA ARG A 36 15.72 -12.18 12.78
C ARG A 36 16.53 -11.31 11.83
N LYS A 37 17.28 -10.34 12.35
CA LYS A 37 18.11 -9.44 11.53
C LYS A 37 19.22 -10.20 10.80
N SER A 38 19.76 -11.25 11.40
CA SER A 38 20.77 -12.13 10.80
C SER A 38 20.18 -13.07 9.75
N GLU A 39 18.99 -13.63 10.01
CA GLU A 39 18.34 -14.63 9.15
C GLU A 39 17.61 -13.99 7.96
N GLU A 40 16.88 -12.89 8.19
CA GLU A 40 16.02 -12.26 7.18
C GLU A 40 16.78 -11.18 6.35
N GLY A 41 18.01 -10.82 6.73
CA GLY A 41 18.82 -9.81 6.04
C GLY A 41 18.34 -8.37 6.26
N PHE A 42 18.73 -7.45 5.36
CA PHE A 42 18.43 -6.00 5.48
C PHE A 42 16.92 -5.67 5.44
N PHE A 43 16.11 -6.56 4.86
CA PHE A 43 14.68 -6.43 4.71
C PHE A 43 14.00 -7.71 5.24
N GLY A 44 13.30 -7.58 6.38
CA GLY A 44 12.66 -8.72 7.07
C GLY A 44 11.50 -9.37 6.31
N SER A 45 10.91 -10.43 6.88
CA SER A 45 9.77 -11.19 6.31
C SER A 45 8.50 -10.36 6.06
N SER A 46 8.37 -9.19 6.70
CA SER A 46 7.30 -8.21 6.45
C SER A 46 7.57 -7.29 5.26
N THR A 47 8.77 -7.33 4.68
CA THR A 47 9.12 -6.51 3.52
C THR A 47 8.44 -7.09 2.28
N PRO A 48 7.57 -6.33 1.60
CA PRO A 48 6.91 -6.81 0.39
C PRO A 48 7.95 -7.21 -0.66
N SER A 49 7.68 -8.30 -1.37
CA SER A 49 8.60 -8.94 -2.34
C SER A 49 9.14 -8.00 -3.42
N SER A 50 8.45 -6.90 -3.68
CA SER A 50 8.84 -5.83 -4.61
C SER A 50 10.07 -5.02 -4.15
N LYS A 51 10.36 -4.99 -2.85
CA LYS A 51 11.49 -4.28 -2.24
C LYS A 51 12.67 -5.19 -1.88
N ILE A 52 12.54 -6.49 -2.13
CA ILE A 52 13.64 -7.45 -1.97
C ILE A 52 14.60 -7.24 -3.16
N PRO A 53 15.85 -6.80 -2.92
CA PRO A 53 16.75 -6.34 -3.99
C PRO A 53 17.08 -7.42 -5.04
N VAL A 54 16.91 -8.70 -4.69
CA VAL A 54 17.17 -9.82 -5.60
C VAL A 54 16.14 -10.92 -5.33
N LYS A 55 15.20 -11.13 -6.26
CA LYS A 55 14.31 -12.31 -6.21
C LYS A 55 15.16 -13.57 -6.47
N ALA A 56 15.21 -14.49 -5.50
CA ALA A 56 16.03 -15.70 -5.56
C ALA A 56 15.70 -16.59 -6.78
N ASN A 57 14.45 -16.56 -7.27
CA ASN A 57 13.96 -17.43 -8.33
C ASN A 57 14.25 -16.93 -9.77
N THR A 58 15.07 -15.88 -9.97
CA THR A 58 15.39 -15.41 -11.33
C THR A 58 16.65 -16.12 -11.84
N PRO A 59 16.55 -16.98 -12.89
CA PRO A 59 17.70 -17.63 -13.51
C PRO A 59 18.75 -16.61 -13.93
N GLN A 60 20.06 -16.94 -13.79
CA GLN A 60 21.17 -16.04 -14.12
C GLN A 60 21.02 -15.41 -15.50
N GLN A 61 20.56 -16.19 -16.48
CA GLN A 61 20.33 -15.78 -17.88
C GLN A 61 19.25 -14.71 -18.06
N ASN A 62 18.29 -14.62 -17.12
CA ASN A 62 17.16 -13.69 -17.21
C ASN A 62 17.42 -12.36 -16.50
N ARG A 63 18.48 -12.25 -15.69
CA ARG A 63 18.79 -11.04 -14.90
C ARG A 63 19.19 -9.84 -15.76
N ASN A 64 19.83 -10.08 -16.91
CA ASN A 64 20.30 -9.03 -17.82
C ASN A 64 19.35 -8.77 -19.00
N ARG A 65 18.23 -9.47 -19.08
CA ARG A 65 17.24 -9.22 -20.13
C ARG A 65 16.56 -7.89 -19.82
N LYS A 66 16.72 -6.91 -20.70
CA LYS A 66 15.91 -5.69 -20.66
C LYS A 66 14.44 -6.12 -20.81
N GLY A 67 13.65 -5.90 -19.76
CA GLY A 67 12.20 -6.10 -19.82
C GLY A 67 11.55 -5.05 -20.73
N GLY A 68 10.42 -5.39 -21.31
CA GLY A 68 9.66 -4.50 -22.20
C GLY A 68 9.30 -5.15 -23.53
N ALA A 69 8.44 -4.47 -24.28
CA ALA A 69 8.12 -4.84 -25.65
C ALA A 69 9.38 -4.76 -26.53
N ARG A 70 9.60 -5.76 -27.41
CA ARG A 70 10.70 -5.71 -28.37
C ARG A 70 10.36 -4.69 -29.47
N PRO A 71 11.36 -4.19 -30.23
CA PRO A 71 11.17 -3.14 -31.25
C PRO A 71 10.14 -3.44 -32.36
N ASP A 72 9.68 -4.69 -32.49
CA ASP A 72 8.69 -5.12 -33.49
C ASP A 72 7.40 -5.69 -32.87
N HIS A 73 7.16 -5.41 -31.58
CA HIS A 73 5.91 -5.79 -30.94
C HIS A 73 4.86 -4.70 -31.14
N VAL A 74 3.75 -5.06 -31.75
CA VAL A 74 2.57 -4.18 -31.84
C VAL A 74 2.12 -3.84 -30.41
N GLY A 75 2.10 -2.56 -30.09
CA GLY A 75 1.63 -2.10 -28.79
C GLY A 75 0.14 -2.37 -28.63
N HIS A 76 -0.25 -3.08 -27.57
CA HIS A 76 -1.66 -3.24 -27.18
C HIS A 76 -2.15 -2.05 -26.34
N GLY A 77 -1.70 -0.85 -26.69
CA GLY A 77 -2.12 0.39 -26.05
C GLY A 77 -3.55 0.76 -26.42
N ARG A 78 -4.09 1.79 -25.76
CA ARG A 78 -5.34 2.42 -26.19
C ARG A 78 -5.05 3.19 -27.47
N SER A 79 -5.84 2.96 -28.52
CA SER A 79 -5.81 3.78 -29.73
C SER A 79 -6.23 5.21 -29.39
N SER A 80 -5.62 6.19 -30.07
CA SER A 80 -6.13 7.57 -30.05
C SER A 80 -7.52 7.62 -30.67
N VAL A 81 -8.35 8.54 -30.17
CA VAL A 81 -9.64 8.86 -30.80
C VAL A 81 -9.37 9.82 -31.94
N ASP A 82 -9.75 9.45 -33.16
CA ASP A 82 -9.66 10.29 -34.35
C ASP A 82 -10.93 11.12 -34.56
N ALA A 83 -10.82 12.23 -35.29
CA ALA A 83 -11.96 13.11 -35.54
C ALA A 83 -13.13 12.41 -36.24
N ALA A 84 -12.87 11.38 -37.06
CA ALA A 84 -13.93 10.64 -37.76
C ALA A 84 -14.72 9.68 -36.85
N SER A 85 -14.16 9.28 -35.69
CA SER A 85 -14.86 8.45 -34.71
C SER A 85 -15.54 9.25 -33.60
N ALA A 86 -15.42 10.58 -33.59
CA ALA A 86 -16.06 11.43 -32.60
C ALA A 86 -17.56 11.60 -32.86
N ASP A 87 -18.39 11.40 -31.82
CA ASP A 87 -19.84 11.62 -31.92
C ASP A 87 -20.18 13.10 -32.18
N ARG A 88 -19.36 14.03 -31.66
CA ARG A 88 -19.49 15.48 -31.77
C ARG A 88 -18.12 16.14 -31.73
N ILE A 89 -17.94 17.20 -32.51
CA ILE A 89 -16.75 18.06 -32.51
C ILE A 89 -17.21 19.49 -32.23
N GLU A 90 -16.57 20.16 -31.28
CA GLU A 90 -16.85 21.54 -30.89
C GLU A 90 -15.55 22.33 -30.91
N GLU A 91 -15.50 23.39 -31.71
CA GLU A 91 -14.42 24.36 -31.68
C GLU A 91 -14.73 25.42 -30.62
N ILE A 92 -13.75 25.74 -29.77
CA ILE A 92 -13.88 26.70 -28.70
C ILE A 92 -12.93 27.85 -29.00
N ASP A 93 -13.49 29.03 -29.24
CA ASP A 93 -12.71 30.25 -29.39
C ASP A 93 -12.08 30.65 -28.05
N ILE A 94 -10.80 30.99 -28.10
CA ILE A 94 -10.05 31.49 -26.95
C ILE A 94 -9.68 32.93 -27.25
N ASP A 95 -9.96 33.84 -26.30
CA ASP A 95 -9.59 35.24 -26.41
C ASP A 95 -8.06 35.43 -26.55
N GLU A 96 -7.64 36.53 -27.17
CA GLU A 96 -6.21 36.87 -27.30
C GLU A 96 -5.52 37.16 -25.96
N THR A 97 -6.27 37.18 -24.85
CA THR A 97 -5.78 37.47 -23.50
C THR A 97 -6.14 36.36 -22.52
N CYS A 98 -5.23 36.08 -21.59
CA CYS A 98 -5.44 35.10 -20.54
C CYS A 98 -6.58 35.55 -19.59
N PRO A 99 -7.63 34.74 -19.37
CA PRO A 99 -8.76 35.12 -18.51
C PRO A 99 -8.40 35.24 -17.02
N ILE A 100 -7.20 34.82 -16.61
CA ILE A 100 -6.74 34.85 -15.21
C ILE A 100 -5.85 36.06 -14.93
N CYS A 101 -4.89 36.37 -15.81
CA CYS A 101 -3.90 37.43 -15.57
C CYS A 101 -3.97 38.60 -16.57
N GLY A 102 -4.78 38.50 -17.63
CA GLY A 102 -4.96 39.54 -18.65
C GLY A 102 -3.81 39.70 -19.64
N THR A 103 -2.74 38.90 -19.54
CA THR A 103 -1.61 38.95 -20.47
C THR A 103 -1.99 38.38 -21.84
N VAL A 104 -1.47 38.96 -22.92
CA VAL A 104 -1.63 38.47 -24.29
C VAL A 104 -1.08 37.04 -24.41
N LEU A 105 -1.88 36.14 -25.00
CA LEU A 105 -1.49 34.75 -25.22
C LEU A 105 -0.47 34.67 -26.35
N GLN A 106 0.56 33.84 -26.14
CA GLN A 106 1.55 33.50 -27.17
C GLN A 106 1.27 32.10 -27.69
N ASP A 107 1.17 31.97 -29.02
CA ASP A 107 1.07 30.66 -29.67
C ASP A 107 2.37 29.86 -29.49
N LYS A 108 2.24 28.61 -29.04
CA LYS A 108 3.33 27.64 -28.84
C LYS A 108 3.16 26.38 -29.70
N GLY A 109 2.22 26.39 -30.64
CA GLY A 109 1.79 25.23 -31.40
C GLY A 109 0.78 24.36 -30.65
N TYR A 110 0.41 23.25 -31.27
CA TYR A 110 -0.57 22.30 -30.73
C TYR A 110 0.02 20.91 -30.54
N GLU A 111 -0.50 20.19 -29.55
CA GLU A 111 -0.28 18.76 -29.34
C GLU A 111 -1.65 18.10 -29.10
N GLU A 112 -1.99 17.10 -29.90
CA GLU A 112 -3.25 16.37 -29.75
C GLU A 112 -3.18 15.38 -28.59
N ARG A 113 -4.24 15.36 -27.77
CA ARG A 113 -4.35 14.44 -26.63
C ARG A 113 -5.74 13.84 -26.55
N SER A 114 -5.83 12.51 -26.50
CA SER A 114 -7.08 11.81 -26.22
C SER A 114 -7.30 11.73 -24.70
N VAL A 115 -8.41 12.29 -24.22
CA VAL A 115 -8.83 12.21 -22.81
C VAL A 115 -10.03 11.28 -22.70
N ILE A 116 -9.91 10.24 -21.87
CA ILE A 116 -11.01 9.32 -21.57
C ILE A 116 -11.50 9.65 -20.16
N ASP A 117 -12.72 10.17 -20.03
CA ASP A 117 -13.36 10.31 -18.73
C ASP A 117 -13.96 8.96 -18.30
N SER A 118 -13.23 8.22 -17.47
CA SER A 118 -13.77 7.02 -16.86
C SER A 118 -14.63 7.42 -15.67
N ARG A 119 -15.96 7.38 -15.83
CA ARG A 119 -16.86 7.46 -14.67
C ARG A 119 -16.53 6.28 -13.75
N PRO A 120 -16.08 6.53 -12.51
CA PRO A 120 -15.75 5.44 -11.62
C PRO A 120 -17.04 4.65 -11.35
N ILE A 121 -16.95 3.32 -11.49
CA ILE A 121 -18.06 2.43 -11.17
C ILE A 121 -18.46 2.73 -9.72
N ARG A 122 -19.76 2.88 -9.43
CA ARG A 122 -20.26 3.23 -8.09
C ARG A 122 -19.67 2.33 -7.00
N ALA A 123 -19.50 1.05 -7.30
CA ALA A 123 -18.85 0.07 -6.44
C ALA A 123 -17.37 0.41 -6.11
N GLU A 124 -16.59 0.92 -7.06
CA GLU A 124 -15.20 1.32 -6.83
C GLU A 124 -15.12 2.51 -5.87
N ARG A 125 -16.00 3.51 -6.03
CA ARG A 125 -16.07 4.68 -5.13
C ARG A 125 -16.35 4.27 -3.69
N GLU A 126 -17.31 3.36 -3.52
CA GLU A 126 -17.76 2.88 -2.22
C GLU A 126 -16.69 1.99 -1.53
N LEU A 127 -15.96 1.17 -2.30
CA LEU A 127 -14.89 0.29 -1.79
C LEU A 127 -13.53 0.98 -1.63
N ARG A 128 -13.29 2.10 -2.33
CA ARG A 128 -11.97 2.77 -2.40
C ARG A 128 -11.34 3.07 -1.05
N PRO A 129 -12.03 3.69 -0.08
CA PRO A 129 -11.43 4.03 1.21
C PRO A 129 -10.89 2.80 1.94
N THR A 130 -11.64 1.71 1.85
CA THR A 130 -11.34 0.42 2.46
C THR A 130 -10.14 -0.27 1.80
N VAL A 131 -10.08 -0.25 0.47
CA VAL A 131 -8.95 -0.78 -0.31
C VAL A 131 -7.68 0.03 -0.06
N ILE A 132 -7.78 1.36 -0.02
CA ILE A 132 -6.65 2.26 0.28
C ILE A 132 -6.13 2.01 1.70
N ALA A 133 -7.02 1.92 2.69
CA ALA A 133 -6.63 1.63 4.06
C ALA A 133 -5.91 0.27 4.18
N ARG A 134 -6.37 -0.76 3.45
CA ARG A 134 -5.69 -2.06 3.36
C ARG A 134 -4.29 -1.93 2.76
N LYS A 135 -4.14 -1.15 1.69
CA LYS A 135 -2.86 -0.95 1.00
C LYS A 135 -1.84 -0.16 1.84
N ILE A 136 -2.27 0.90 2.50
CA ILE A 136 -1.38 1.78 3.29
C ILE A 136 -0.96 1.11 4.60
N SER A 137 -1.88 0.45 5.30
CA SER A 137 -1.56 -0.15 6.60
C SER A 137 -0.72 -1.42 6.51
N PHE A 138 -0.53 -1.99 5.31
CA PHE A 138 0.13 -3.28 5.02
C PHE A 138 -0.40 -4.51 5.77
N GLY A 139 -1.25 -4.32 6.80
CA GLY A 139 -2.03 -5.33 7.52
C GLY A 139 -1.22 -6.52 8.04
N SER A 140 -1.94 -7.53 8.52
CA SER A 140 -1.41 -8.89 8.58
C SER A 140 -1.42 -9.45 7.16
N GLN A 141 -0.25 -9.85 6.64
CA GLN A 141 -0.11 -10.47 5.31
C GLN A 141 -0.41 -11.98 5.31
N SER A 142 -0.75 -12.57 6.46
CA SER A 142 -1.17 -13.96 6.53
C SER A 142 -2.55 -14.15 5.89
N ASP A 143 -2.81 -15.33 5.33
CA ASP A 143 -4.11 -15.66 4.74
C ASP A 143 -5.26 -15.50 5.75
N ALA A 144 -5.03 -15.92 7.00
CA ALA A 144 -5.97 -15.72 8.10
C ALA A 144 -6.24 -14.23 8.39
N GLY A 145 -5.19 -13.40 8.33
CA GLY A 145 -5.30 -11.96 8.50
C GLY A 145 -6.04 -11.27 7.35
N ALA A 146 -5.78 -11.70 6.11
CA ALA A 146 -6.48 -11.24 4.92
C ALA A 146 -7.97 -11.56 5.00
N SER A 147 -8.33 -12.80 5.36
CA SER A 147 -9.72 -13.24 5.52
C SER A 147 -10.44 -12.49 6.65
N THR A 148 -9.81 -12.35 7.82
CA THR A 148 -10.39 -11.60 8.95
C THR A 148 -10.67 -10.15 8.56
N ARG A 149 -9.74 -9.52 7.83
CA ARG A 149 -9.89 -8.14 7.39
C ARG A 149 -10.96 -7.98 6.32
N GLU A 150 -11.08 -8.94 5.40
CA GLU A 150 -12.16 -8.98 4.41
C GLU A 150 -13.54 -8.97 5.07
N VAL A 151 -13.75 -9.83 6.08
CA VAL A 151 -14.99 -9.90 6.85
C VAL A 151 -15.26 -8.60 7.60
N LEU A 152 -14.28 -8.10 8.37
CA LEU A 152 -14.42 -6.86 9.15
C LEU A 152 -14.74 -5.65 8.26
N MET A 153 -14.03 -5.53 7.13
CA MET A 153 -14.21 -4.41 6.20
C MET A 153 -15.57 -4.47 5.50
N SER A 154 -16.06 -5.67 5.18
CA SER A 154 -17.40 -5.87 4.63
C SER A 154 -18.48 -5.49 5.65
N LEU A 155 -18.32 -5.87 6.91
CA LEU A 155 -19.20 -5.50 8.01
C LEU A 155 -19.22 -3.98 8.25
N VAL A 156 -18.06 -3.34 8.36
CA VAL A 156 -17.96 -1.88 8.55
C VAL A 156 -18.62 -1.13 7.41
N TYR A 157 -18.39 -1.57 6.17
CA TYR A 157 -19.04 -1.01 5.00
C TYR A 157 -20.57 -1.18 5.04
N ALA A 158 -21.06 -2.38 5.39
CA ALA A 158 -22.49 -2.64 5.54
C ALA A 158 -23.11 -1.79 6.66
N MET A 159 -22.46 -1.68 7.82
CA MET A 159 -22.93 -0.86 8.94
C MET A 159 -23.02 0.62 8.55
N LYS A 160 -22.00 1.17 7.89
CA LYS A 160 -22.03 2.55 7.39
C LYS A 160 -23.17 2.80 6.40
N LYS A 161 -23.57 1.79 5.64
CA LYS A 161 -24.65 1.88 4.64
C LYS A 161 -26.04 1.72 5.25
N CYS A 162 -26.18 0.80 6.20
CA CYS A 162 -27.45 0.53 6.89
C CYS A 162 -27.78 1.56 7.97
N PHE A 163 -26.76 2.20 8.54
CA PHE A 163 -26.89 3.21 9.60
C PHE A 163 -26.11 4.46 9.18
N PRO A 164 -26.65 5.26 8.24
CA PRO A 164 -26.08 6.58 7.97
C PRO A 164 -26.20 7.44 9.24
N ASP A 165 -25.11 8.11 9.62
CA ASP A 165 -25.15 9.12 10.69
C ASP A 165 -26.23 10.18 10.35
N PRO A 166 -27.03 10.64 11.34
CA PRO A 166 -28.11 11.60 11.13
C PRO A 166 -27.62 12.96 10.63
#